data_AF-A0A845LL39-F1
#
_entry.id   AF-A0A845LL39-F1
#
_cell.length_a   1.000
_cell.length_b   1.000
_cell.length_c   1.000
_cell.angle_alpha   90.00
_cell.angle_beta   90.00
_cell.angle_gamma   90.00
#
_symmetry.space_group_name_H-M   'P 1'
#
loop_
_entity.id
_entity.type
_entity.pdbx_description
1 polymer ?
#
loop_
_entity_poly.entity_id
_entity_poly.type
_entity_poly.pdbx_seq_one_letter_code
_entity_poly.pdbx_strand_id
1 'polypeptide(L)'
;MQQKQLISMILHRMRKTRSKAAENISSVLNVKTSILLVWSALFVAVSLSPGCTSQSKRQMEPQNIEIGEFEADPAVWGKRYPDHYDSYLKNNQISRTEYGGSDKYSKLEREPLLKILFNGYSFSKEYNEDRGHTYALEDIRMIDPARKSAGTCITCKTANFKELYQKYGETYYTQPITQLLEESKHPTNCIDCHDPKTNELVITRPALKEAFERQGRDITKASRAEMRSLVCAQCHVEYYFAPGTKKLVFPWDKGVKADQIYSYYEEINFSDWTHPDSKTPLLKAQHPDWQLFQGSTHQENNVSCADCHMPYVRVGSSKISSHWWTSPLKQISDSCGTCHRQSEDYLKDRILYTQRRVYDQMKKAEQAVAGAIASIGETSKNPAANVAKLDEARKLHRQAQWYVDYISSENSMGFHNPQEALRLLSESQRLAGESRVRALESVSAVSLPPLPNPEPQMITTEEDKSPKK
;
A
#
# COMPACT_ATOMS: atom_id res chain seq x y z
N MET A 1 -53.21 -82.48 24.50
CA MET A 1 -51.88 -82.69 23.86
C MET A 1 -51.37 -81.49 23.03
N GLN A 2 -52.23 -80.60 22.50
CA GLN A 2 -51.80 -79.51 21.58
C GLN A 2 -51.10 -78.30 22.23
N GLN A 3 -51.36 -77.97 23.50
CA GLN A 3 -50.79 -76.77 24.14
C GLN A 3 -49.30 -76.92 24.51
N LYS A 4 -48.85 -78.11 24.89
CA LYS A 4 -47.44 -78.38 25.22
C LYS A 4 -46.52 -78.36 24.00
N GLN A 5 -47.01 -78.79 22.83
CA GLN A 5 -46.25 -78.73 21.58
C GLN A 5 -46.08 -77.29 21.07
N LEU A 6 -47.10 -76.45 21.23
CA LEU A 6 -47.02 -75.03 20.83
C LEU A 6 -46.02 -74.25 21.69
N ILE A 7 -46.03 -74.47 23.01
CA ILE A 7 -45.06 -73.83 23.93
C ILE A 7 -43.64 -74.30 23.64
N SER A 8 -43.42 -75.58 23.36
CA SER A 8 -42.11 -76.13 22.98
C SER A 8 -41.59 -75.51 21.67
N MET A 9 -42.45 -75.37 20.66
CA MET A 9 -42.09 -74.71 19.39
C MET A 9 -41.74 -73.24 19.58
N ILE A 10 -42.52 -72.50 20.38
CA ILE A 10 -42.26 -71.07 20.65
C ILE A 10 -40.94 -70.89 21.40
N LEU A 11 -40.68 -71.70 22.44
CA LEU A 11 -39.43 -71.65 23.20
C LEU A 11 -38.22 -72.04 22.34
N HIS A 12 -38.36 -73.02 21.46
CA HIS A 12 -37.30 -73.40 20.53
C HIS A 12 -37.02 -72.29 19.50
N ARG A 13 -38.07 -71.63 18.99
CA ARG A 13 -37.94 -70.50 18.05
C ARG A 13 -37.32 -69.28 18.72
N MET A 14 -37.67 -68.99 19.98
CA MET A 14 -37.09 -67.91 20.79
C MET A 14 -35.61 -68.17 21.17
N ARG A 15 -35.23 -69.42 21.45
CA ARG A 15 -33.81 -69.78 21.66
C ARG A 15 -32.99 -69.59 20.39
N LYS A 16 -33.53 -69.98 19.22
CA LYS A 16 -32.85 -69.86 17.93
C LYS A 16 -32.69 -68.40 17.47
N THR A 17 -33.67 -67.53 17.76
CA THR A 17 -33.53 -66.08 17.50
C THR A 17 -32.57 -65.39 18.47
N ARG A 18 -32.53 -65.78 19.76
CA ARG A 18 -31.53 -65.26 20.72
C ARG A 18 -30.09 -65.67 20.36
N SER A 19 -29.87 -66.91 19.90
CA SER A 19 -28.54 -67.36 19.47
C SER A 19 -28.05 -66.61 18.22
N LYS A 20 -28.91 -66.42 17.20
CA LYS A 20 -28.55 -65.62 16.02
C LYS A 20 -28.31 -64.14 16.32
N ALA A 21 -29.06 -63.57 17.27
CA ALA A 21 -28.83 -62.19 17.71
C ALA A 21 -27.50 -62.05 18.47
N ALA A 22 -27.13 -63.02 19.31
CA ALA A 22 -25.86 -63.02 20.03
C ALA A 22 -24.64 -63.21 19.10
N GLU A 23 -24.74 -64.08 18.09
CA GLU A 23 -23.69 -64.24 17.05
C GLU A 23 -23.52 -63.00 16.16
N ASN A 24 -24.62 -62.31 15.82
CA ASN A 24 -24.55 -61.03 15.08
C ASN A 24 -24.01 -59.88 15.93
N ILE A 25 -24.27 -59.86 17.24
CA ILE A 25 -23.73 -58.82 18.12
C ILE A 25 -22.22 -59.04 18.33
N SER A 26 -21.75 -60.28 18.48
CA SER A 26 -20.30 -60.55 18.62
C SER A 26 -19.54 -60.27 17.33
N SER A 27 -20.12 -60.55 16.15
CA SER A 27 -19.50 -60.24 14.87
C SER A 27 -19.45 -58.74 14.59
N VAL A 28 -20.50 -57.99 14.93
CA VAL A 28 -20.53 -56.52 14.77
C VAL A 28 -19.62 -55.82 15.79
N LEU A 29 -19.51 -56.32 17.02
CA LEU A 29 -18.54 -55.82 18.00
C LEU A 29 -17.12 -56.10 17.51
N ASN A 30 -16.79 -57.32 17.07
CA ASN A 30 -15.45 -57.61 16.56
C ASN A 30 -15.09 -56.77 15.33
N VAL A 31 -16.03 -56.54 14.40
CA VAL A 31 -15.79 -55.66 13.24
C VAL A 31 -15.57 -54.21 13.69
N LYS A 32 -16.34 -53.69 14.66
CA LYS A 32 -16.11 -52.34 15.21
C LYS A 32 -14.79 -52.21 15.94
N THR A 33 -14.39 -53.20 16.73
CA THR A 33 -13.09 -53.20 17.44
C THR A 33 -11.93 -53.33 16.46
N SER A 34 -12.06 -54.16 15.41
CA SER A 34 -11.06 -54.26 14.34
C SER A 34 -10.97 -52.99 13.51
N ILE A 35 -12.10 -52.33 13.20
CA ILE A 35 -12.10 -51.03 12.53
C ILE A 35 -11.46 -49.97 13.43
N LEU A 36 -11.80 -49.90 14.72
CA LEU A 36 -11.17 -48.97 15.67
C LEU A 36 -9.67 -49.21 15.82
N LEU A 37 -9.22 -50.46 15.86
CA LEU A 37 -7.80 -50.83 15.92
C LEU A 37 -7.06 -50.53 14.61
N VAL A 38 -7.70 -50.75 13.46
CA VAL A 38 -7.12 -50.37 12.16
C VAL A 38 -7.06 -48.86 12.01
N TRP A 39 -8.09 -48.12 12.44
CA TRP A 39 -8.09 -46.66 12.41
C TRP A 39 -7.12 -46.05 13.40
N SER A 40 -6.96 -46.62 14.60
CA SER A 40 -5.95 -46.15 15.57
C SER A 40 -4.53 -46.54 15.16
N ALA A 41 -4.33 -47.71 14.54
CA ALA A 41 -3.05 -48.07 13.92
C ALA A 41 -2.74 -47.18 12.70
N LEU A 42 -3.73 -46.81 11.88
CA LEU A 42 -3.57 -45.83 10.80
C LEU A 42 -3.26 -44.44 11.36
N PHE A 43 -3.92 -44.03 12.44
CA PHE A 43 -3.68 -42.72 13.06
C PHE A 43 -2.28 -42.64 13.66
N VAL A 44 -1.80 -43.71 14.30
CA VAL A 44 -0.43 -43.84 14.82
C VAL A 44 0.59 -43.93 13.67
N ALA A 45 0.27 -44.63 12.57
CA ALA A 45 1.14 -44.68 11.39
C ALA A 45 1.21 -43.34 10.64
N VAL A 46 0.13 -42.54 10.63
CA VAL A 46 0.08 -41.18 10.06
C VAL A 46 0.73 -40.15 10.99
N SER A 47 0.75 -40.38 12.31
CA SER A 47 1.47 -39.52 13.27
C SER A 47 2.94 -39.91 13.46
N LEU A 48 3.37 -41.11 13.02
CA LEU A 48 4.76 -41.57 12.98
C LEU A 48 5.38 -41.59 11.58
N SER A 49 4.60 -41.38 10.52
CA SER A 49 5.20 -40.95 9.26
C SER A 49 5.94 -39.63 9.54
N PRO A 50 7.21 -39.47 9.14
CA PRO A 50 7.82 -38.15 9.07
C PRO A 50 7.02 -37.41 8.00
N GLY A 51 5.88 -36.86 8.41
CA GLY A 51 5.12 -35.92 7.63
C GLY A 51 6.15 -34.90 7.19
N CYS A 52 6.18 -34.64 5.89
CA CYS A 52 6.82 -33.47 5.32
C CYS A 52 6.17 -32.23 5.93
N THR A 53 6.43 -31.94 7.21
CA THR A 53 6.68 -30.59 7.65
C THR A 53 7.90 -30.18 6.85
N SER A 54 7.68 -29.49 5.73
CA SER A 54 8.70 -28.60 5.21
C SER A 54 8.88 -27.48 6.24
N GLN A 55 9.53 -27.81 7.37
CA GLN A 55 10.30 -26.81 8.07
C GLN A 55 11.29 -26.33 7.00
N SER A 56 11.09 -25.10 6.53
CA SER A 56 12.09 -24.38 5.75
C SER A 56 13.40 -24.49 6.52
N LYS A 57 14.26 -25.43 6.12
CA LYS A 57 15.57 -25.62 6.75
C LYS A 57 16.33 -24.32 6.55
N ARG A 58 16.89 -23.78 7.64
CA ARG A 58 17.80 -22.64 7.60
C ARG A 58 18.88 -22.92 6.54
N GLN A 59 19.00 -22.06 5.53
CA GLN A 59 19.95 -22.26 4.42
C GLN A 59 21.40 -21.95 4.85
N MET A 60 21.59 -21.00 5.78
CA MET A 60 22.91 -20.60 6.29
C MET A 60 22.87 -20.28 7.79
N GLU A 61 23.93 -20.64 8.51
CA GLU A 61 24.11 -20.23 9.91
C GLU A 61 24.64 -18.78 10.01
N PRO A 62 24.16 -17.98 10.99
CA PRO A 62 24.65 -16.63 11.23
C PRO A 62 26.15 -16.59 11.54
N GLN A 63 26.86 -15.66 10.89
CA GLN A 63 28.27 -15.38 11.12
C GLN A 63 28.43 -14.09 11.93
N ASN A 64 29.37 -14.11 12.89
CA ASN A 64 29.71 -12.92 13.66
C ASN A 64 30.72 -12.05 12.90
N ILE A 65 30.22 -11.26 11.94
CA ILE A 65 31.00 -10.29 11.18
C ILE A 65 30.64 -8.86 11.58
N GLU A 66 31.60 -7.95 11.48
CA GLU A 66 31.34 -6.51 11.53
C GLU A 66 30.79 -6.03 10.18
N ILE A 67 29.75 -5.21 10.22
CA ILE A 67 29.14 -4.60 9.04
C ILE A 67 29.64 -3.14 8.98
N GLY A 68 30.22 -2.75 7.85
CA GLY A 68 30.79 -1.42 7.66
C GLY A 68 29.73 -0.31 7.70
N GLU A 69 30.17 0.91 8.05
CA GLU A 69 29.27 2.08 8.19
C GLU A 69 28.47 2.42 6.92
N PHE A 70 29.04 2.12 5.74
CA PHE A 70 28.49 2.33 4.40
C PHE A 70 28.27 1.02 3.64
N GLU A 71 28.19 -0.12 4.35
CA GLU A 71 28.01 -1.42 3.72
C GLU A 71 26.64 -1.52 3.04
N ALA A 72 26.62 -1.31 1.72
CA ALA A 72 25.41 -1.29 0.91
C ALA A 72 25.09 -2.66 0.28
N ASP A 73 26.01 -3.64 0.32
CA ASP A 73 25.77 -4.97 -0.24
C ASP A 73 24.94 -5.82 0.75
N PRO A 74 23.66 -6.13 0.44
CA PRO A 74 22.81 -6.88 1.35
C PRO A 74 23.32 -8.33 1.55
N ALA A 75 24.16 -8.87 0.66
CA ALA A 75 24.78 -10.18 0.86
C ALA A 75 25.78 -10.19 2.01
N VAL A 76 26.46 -9.05 2.29
CA VAL A 76 27.31 -8.91 3.47
C VAL A 76 26.46 -8.96 4.74
N TRP A 77 25.34 -8.23 4.77
CA TRP A 77 24.37 -8.30 5.86
C TRP A 77 23.81 -9.71 6.04
N GLY A 78 23.56 -10.43 4.94
CA GLY A 78 23.06 -11.81 4.92
C GLY A 78 23.99 -12.83 5.57
N LYS A 79 25.30 -12.56 5.66
CA LYS A 79 26.22 -13.41 6.44
C LYS A 79 25.87 -13.39 7.92
N ARG A 80 25.42 -12.24 8.45
CA ARG A 80 25.02 -12.07 9.86
C ARG A 80 23.54 -12.33 10.09
N TYR A 81 22.68 -11.99 9.14
CA TYR A 81 21.21 -12.11 9.22
C TYR A 81 20.63 -12.94 8.06
N PRO A 82 21.02 -14.24 7.92
CA PRO A 82 20.69 -15.04 6.74
C PRO A 82 19.19 -15.17 6.51
N ASP A 83 18.40 -15.45 7.56
CA ASP A 83 16.95 -15.63 7.42
C ASP A 83 16.23 -14.34 6.95
N HIS A 84 16.72 -13.16 7.36
CA HIS A 84 16.17 -11.87 6.92
C HIS A 84 16.59 -11.54 5.49
N TYR A 85 17.84 -11.87 5.11
CA TYR A 85 18.34 -11.70 3.75
C TYR A 85 17.59 -12.61 2.76
N ASP A 86 17.38 -13.88 3.10
CA ASP A 86 16.56 -14.79 2.29
C ASP A 86 15.14 -14.28 2.12
N SER A 87 14.55 -13.71 3.19
CA SER A 87 13.25 -13.07 3.11
C SER A 87 13.27 -11.81 2.24
N TYR A 88 14.33 -11.01 2.27
CA TYR A 88 14.50 -9.83 1.42
C TYR A 88 14.64 -10.22 -0.06
N LEU A 89 15.33 -11.31 -0.39
CA LEU A 89 15.44 -11.81 -1.75
C LEU A 89 14.10 -12.25 -2.37
N LYS A 90 13.07 -12.52 -1.55
CA LYS A 90 11.70 -12.78 -2.04
C LYS A 90 11.08 -11.57 -2.73
N ASN A 91 11.61 -10.35 -2.56
CA ASN A 91 11.19 -9.18 -3.34
C ASN A 91 11.45 -9.34 -4.86
N ASN A 92 12.28 -10.30 -5.27
CA ASN A 92 12.43 -10.69 -6.68
C ASN A 92 11.22 -11.45 -7.25
N GLN A 93 10.30 -11.91 -6.40
CA GLN A 93 9.13 -12.64 -6.84
C GLN A 93 8.11 -11.69 -7.49
N ILE A 94 7.72 -12.02 -8.72
CA ILE A 94 6.70 -11.31 -9.47
C ILE A 94 5.33 -11.91 -9.15
N SER A 95 4.41 -11.09 -8.69
CA SER A 95 3.06 -11.53 -8.35
C SER A 95 2.04 -10.42 -8.48
N ARG A 96 1.00 -10.66 -9.29
CA ARG A 96 -0.08 -9.71 -9.51
C ARG A 96 -1.18 -9.83 -8.45
N THR A 97 -1.79 -8.71 -8.09
CA THR A 97 -3.11 -8.65 -7.43
C THR A 97 -4.08 -7.85 -8.30
N GLU A 98 -5.33 -7.69 -7.87
CA GLU A 98 -6.32 -6.98 -8.68
C GLU A 98 -5.91 -5.52 -8.95
N TYR A 99 -5.39 -4.81 -7.95
CA TYR A 99 -5.05 -3.38 -8.03
C TYR A 99 -3.59 -3.06 -7.67
N GLY A 100 -2.70 -4.07 -7.71
CA GLY A 100 -1.29 -3.87 -7.38
C GLY A 100 -0.48 -5.16 -7.57
N GLY A 101 0.51 -5.32 -6.71
CA GLY A 101 1.43 -6.46 -6.74
C GLY A 101 2.82 -6.04 -7.17
N SER A 102 3.53 -6.94 -7.86
CA SER A 102 4.89 -6.72 -8.37
C SER A 102 5.04 -7.05 -9.85
N ASP A 103 3.93 -7.14 -10.58
CA ASP A 103 3.90 -7.32 -12.04
C ASP A 103 4.01 -5.94 -12.73
N LYS A 104 5.11 -5.69 -13.44
CA LYS A 104 5.38 -4.40 -14.10
C LYS A 104 4.56 -4.29 -15.39
N TYR A 105 3.34 -3.80 -15.26
CA TYR A 105 2.52 -3.37 -16.39
C TYR A 105 2.43 -1.85 -16.47
N SER A 106 2.15 -1.31 -17.66
CA SER A 106 1.95 0.14 -17.85
C SER A 106 0.61 0.57 -17.25
N LYS A 107 0.66 1.46 -16.25
CA LYS A 107 -0.53 2.12 -15.70
C LYS A 107 -1.19 3.01 -16.76
N LEU A 108 -0.41 3.61 -17.67
CA LEU A 108 -0.94 4.41 -18.77
C LEU A 108 -1.76 3.60 -19.79
N GLU A 109 -1.44 2.33 -20.00
CA GLU A 109 -2.24 1.44 -20.86
C GLU A 109 -3.46 0.89 -20.13
N ARG A 110 -3.30 0.54 -18.84
CA ARG A 110 -4.42 0.09 -18.00
C ARG A 110 -5.46 1.20 -17.80
N GLU A 111 -5.00 2.44 -17.68
CA GLU A 111 -5.79 3.61 -17.28
C GLU A 111 -5.51 4.78 -18.25
N PRO A 112 -6.09 4.76 -19.46
CA PRO A 112 -5.73 5.70 -20.54
C PRO A 112 -5.98 7.18 -20.22
N LEU A 113 -6.89 7.50 -19.29
CA LEU A 113 -7.14 8.87 -18.85
C LEU A 113 -5.90 9.51 -18.20
N LEU A 114 -4.99 8.72 -17.62
CA LEU A 114 -3.73 9.24 -17.07
C LEU A 114 -2.86 9.93 -18.14
N LYS A 115 -2.95 9.51 -19.42
CA LYS A 115 -2.27 10.18 -20.53
C LYS A 115 -2.81 11.61 -20.76
N ILE A 116 -4.10 11.83 -20.50
CA ILE A 116 -4.72 13.15 -20.57
C ILE A 116 -4.30 13.96 -19.34
N LEU A 117 -4.51 13.44 -18.12
CA LEU A 117 -4.23 14.15 -16.88
C LEU A 117 -2.75 14.57 -16.78
N PHE A 118 -1.82 13.72 -17.18
CA PHE A 118 -0.39 14.01 -17.12
C PHE A 118 0.18 14.60 -18.42
N ASN A 119 -0.66 15.04 -19.36
CA ASN A 119 -0.19 15.60 -20.61
C ASN A 119 0.77 16.78 -20.34
N GLY A 120 1.87 16.82 -21.10
CA GLY A 120 2.96 17.78 -20.90
C GLY A 120 3.89 17.50 -19.72
N TYR A 121 3.68 16.42 -18.97
CA TYR A 121 4.56 16.00 -17.88
C TYR A 121 5.20 14.63 -18.15
N SER A 122 6.34 14.36 -17.50
CA SER A 122 7.15 13.16 -17.74
C SER A 122 6.40 11.85 -17.43
N PHE A 123 5.41 11.87 -16.52
CA PHE A 123 4.56 10.73 -16.21
C PHE A 123 3.64 10.31 -17.37
N SER A 124 3.39 11.17 -18.36
CA SER A 124 2.67 10.78 -19.58
C SER A 124 3.51 9.95 -20.57
N LYS A 125 4.84 9.90 -20.37
CA LYS A 125 5.76 9.12 -21.21
C LYS A 125 5.84 7.67 -20.76
N GLU A 126 6.03 7.49 -19.45
CA GLU A 126 6.04 6.17 -18.83
C GLU A 126 5.60 6.26 -17.38
N TYR A 127 4.67 5.39 -16.99
CA TYR A 127 4.27 5.16 -15.61
C TYR A 127 3.79 3.72 -15.47
N ASN A 128 4.48 2.94 -14.66
CA ASN A 128 4.26 1.51 -14.50
C ASN A 128 3.82 1.17 -13.08
N GLU A 129 3.27 -0.02 -12.91
CA GLU A 129 3.13 -0.64 -11.60
C GLU A 129 4.48 -0.90 -10.95
N ASP A 130 4.52 -0.72 -9.64
CA ASP A 130 5.71 -0.93 -8.84
C ASP A 130 6.07 -2.43 -8.76
N ARG A 131 7.36 -2.70 -8.53
CA ARG A 131 7.89 -4.05 -8.24
C ARG A 131 8.50 -4.09 -6.84
N GLY A 132 9.01 -5.26 -6.45
CA GLY A 132 9.75 -5.39 -5.19
C GLY A 132 11.01 -4.52 -5.15
N HIS A 133 11.44 -4.14 -3.95
CA HIS A 133 12.54 -3.17 -3.75
C HIS A 133 13.85 -3.57 -4.44
N THR A 134 14.10 -4.86 -4.66
CA THR A 134 15.28 -5.35 -5.40
C THR A 134 15.34 -4.86 -6.84
N TYR A 135 14.22 -4.42 -7.43
CA TYR A 135 14.16 -3.85 -8.77
C TYR A 135 14.25 -2.32 -8.80
N ALA A 136 14.23 -1.63 -7.65
CA ALA A 136 14.13 -0.17 -7.59
C ALA A 136 15.20 0.55 -8.42
N LEU A 137 16.44 0.04 -8.37
CA LEU A 137 17.57 0.60 -9.12
C LEU A 137 17.53 0.21 -10.60
N GLU A 138 17.06 -0.99 -10.93
CA GLU A 138 16.87 -1.45 -12.31
C GLU A 138 15.78 -0.62 -13.00
N ASP A 139 14.66 -0.39 -12.32
CA ASP A 139 13.51 0.34 -12.87
C ASP A 139 13.85 1.81 -13.12
N ILE A 140 14.57 2.49 -12.22
CA ILE A 140 15.03 3.86 -12.49
C ILE A 140 16.12 3.92 -13.59
N ARG A 141 16.89 2.84 -13.82
CA ARG A 141 17.82 2.77 -14.96
C ARG A 141 17.09 2.59 -16.28
N MET A 142 15.99 1.85 -16.29
CA MET A 142 15.24 1.54 -17.52
C MET A 142 14.15 2.54 -17.86
N ILE A 143 13.67 3.34 -16.89
CA ILE A 143 12.59 4.31 -17.13
C ILE A 143 12.97 5.30 -18.24
N ASP A 144 11.96 5.78 -18.96
CA ASP A 144 12.03 6.79 -20.01
C ASP A 144 12.93 7.96 -19.58
N PRO A 145 13.89 8.40 -20.42
CA PRO A 145 14.79 9.49 -20.09
C PRO A 145 14.09 10.79 -19.65
N ALA A 146 12.86 11.05 -20.11
CA ALA A 146 12.06 12.19 -19.66
C ALA A 146 11.75 12.15 -18.15
N ARG A 147 11.80 10.97 -17.52
CA ARG A 147 11.61 10.76 -16.08
C ARG A 147 12.91 10.91 -15.26
N LYS A 148 14.08 11.04 -15.90
CA LYS A 148 15.40 11.06 -15.26
C LYS A 148 15.93 12.49 -15.12
N SER A 149 15.34 13.28 -14.23
CA SER A 149 15.58 14.73 -14.20
C SER A 149 16.79 15.22 -13.41
N ALA A 150 17.16 14.56 -12.30
CA ALA A 150 18.21 15.03 -11.38
C ALA A 150 18.71 13.91 -10.46
N GLY A 151 19.83 14.14 -9.76
CA GLY A 151 20.35 13.22 -8.74
C GLY A 151 19.33 12.88 -7.65
N THR A 152 18.45 13.81 -7.32
CA THR A 152 17.32 13.61 -6.39
C THR A 152 16.43 12.41 -6.74
N CYS A 153 16.31 12.06 -8.03
CA CYS A 153 15.44 10.96 -8.47
C CYS A 153 15.86 9.59 -7.90
N ILE A 154 17.12 9.41 -7.50
CA ILE A 154 17.62 8.13 -6.98
C ILE A 154 17.67 8.07 -5.44
N THR A 155 17.34 9.15 -4.72
CA THR A 155 17.37 9.21 -3.24
C THR A 155 16.65 8.03 -2.59
N CYS A 156 15.50 7.63 -3.15
CA CYS A 156 14.65 6.58 -2.63
C CYS A 156 14.78 5.25 -3.39
N LYS A 157 15.92 5.00 -4.05
CA LYS A 157 16.11 3.86 -4.97
C LYS A 157 17.39 3.06 -4.73
N THR A 158 18.35 3.59 -3.97
CA THR A 158 19.67 2.99 -3.77
C THR A 158 20.04 2.90 -2.30
N ALA A 159 20.71 1.81 -1.92
CA ALA A 159 21.32 1.63 -0.61
C ALA A 159 22.64 2.39 -0.45
N ASN A 160 23.25 2.80 -1.58
CA ASN A 160 24.46 3.63 -1.56
C ASN A 160 24.18 5.09 -1.20
N PHE A 161 22.92 5.48 -0.93
CA PHE A 161 22.55 6.88 -0.66
C PHE A 161 23.39 7.48 0.46
N LYS A 162 23.60 6.76 1.56
CA LYS A 162 24.34 7.29 2.73
C LYS A 162 25.77 7.70 2.35
N GLU A 163 26.48 6.85 1.60
CA GLU A 163 27.83 7.10 1.12
C GLU A 163 27.86 8.25 0.09
N LEU A 164 26.95 8.22 -0.89
CA LEU A 164 26.86 9.25 -1.92
C LEU A 164 26.52 10.61 -1.31
N TYR A 165 25.60 10.66 -0.35
CA TYR A 165 25.23 11.90 0.31
C TYR A 165 26.36 12.42 1.21
N GLN A 166 27.13 11.55 1.86
CA GLN A 166 28.33 11.97 2.58
C GLN A 166 29.38 12.57 1.63
N LYS A 167 29.57 11.97 0.45
CA LYS A 167 30.54 12.41 -0.56
C LYS A 167 30.16 13.76 -1.19
N TYR A 168 28.90 13.95 -1.54
CA TYR A 168 28.45 15.12 -2.32
C TYR A 168 27.78 16.22 -1.47
N GLY A 169 27.35 15.90 -0.25
CA GLY A 169 26.52 16.79 0.56
C GLY A 169 25.26 17.24 -0.20
N GLU A 170 24.84 18.48 0.01
CA GLU A 170 23.69 19.07 -0.67
C GLU A 170 23.82 19.09 -2.22
N THR A 171 25.04 19.07 -2.77
CA THR A 171 25.21 19.02 -4.23
C THR A 171 24.77 17.70 -4.84
N TYR A 172 24.55 16.65 -4.03
CA TYR A 172 23.98 15.37 -4.45
C TYR A 172 22.71 15.55 -5.30
N TYR A 173 21.81 16.45 -4.88
CA TYR A 173 20.50 16.63 -5.51
C TYR A 173 20.59 17.12 -6.96
N THR A 174 21.64 17.89 -7.29
CA THR A 174 21.86 18.45 -8.63
C THR A 174 22.86 17.67 -9.46
N GLN A 175 23.52 16.64 -8.91
CA GLN A 175 24.41 15.78 -9.68
C GLN A 175 23.67 15.16 -10.87
N PRO A 176 24.36 14.93 -12.01
CA PRO A 176 23.80 14.15 -13.10
C PRO A 176 23.36 12.78 -12.61
N ILE A 177 22.11 12.42 -12.87
CA ILE A 177 21.56 11.12 -12.45
C ILE A 177 22.36 9.95 -13.01
N THR A 178 22.90 10.06 -14.23
CA THR A 178 23.73 9.03 -14.87
C THR A 178 24.96 8.71 -14.03
N GLN A 179 25.65 9.73 -13.54
CA GLN A 179 26.82 9.57 -12.67
C GLN A 179 26.43 8.85 -11.37
N LEU A 180 25.36 9.29 -10.71
CA LEU A 180 24.95 8.65 -9.46
C LEU A 180 24.43 7.21 -9.67
N LEU A 181 23.88 6.89 -10.83
CA LEU A 181 23.45 5.54 -11.20
C LEU A 181 24.62 4.59 -11.45
N GLU A 182 25.75 5.09 -11.95
CA GLU A 182 27.01 4.34 -12.08
C GLU A 182 27.63 4.03 -10.71
N GLU A 183 27.55 4.98 -9.78
CA GLU A 183 28.07 4.80 -8.42
C GLU A 183 27.12 3.99 -7.51
N SER A 184 25.83 3.89 -7.87
CA SER A 184 24.85 3.08 -7.16
C SER A 184 24.97 1.60 -7.53
N LYS A 185 25.38 0.77 -6.58
CA LYS A 185 25.60 -0.67 -6.81
C LYS A 185 24.41 -1.52 -6.38
N HIS A 186 23.71 -1.11 -5.33
CA HIS A 186 22.63 -1.90 -4.73
C HIS A 186 21.34 -1.09 -4.62
N PRO A 187 20.18 -1.71 -4.92
CA PRO A 187 18.88 -1.11 -4.65
C PRO A 187 18.64 -1.00 -3.14
N THR A 188 17.59 -0.27 -2.77
CA THR A 188 17.18 -0.07 -1.37
C THR A 188 17.11 -1.38 -0.58
N ASN A 189 17.84 -1.45 0.54
CA ASN A 189 18.01 -2.66 1.33
C ASN A 189 18.29 -2.37 2.83
N CYS A 190 18.96 -3.29 3.52
CA CYS A 190 19.27 -3.29 4.96
C CYS A 190 19.74 -1.92 5.49
N ILE A 191 20.77 -1.32 4.88
CA ILE A 191 21.40 -0.09 5.38
C ILE A 191 20.49 1.15 5.32
N ASP A 192 19.42 1.12 4.52
CA ASP A 192 18.48 2.25 4.42
C ASP A 192 17.61 2.39 5.68
N CYS A 193 17.47 1.29 6.43
CA CYS A 193 16.57 1.19 7.58
C CYS A 193 17.27 0.75 8.88
N HIS A 194 18.46 0.16 8.81
CA HIS A 194 19.16 -0.41 9.98
C HIS A 194 20.53 0.24 10.21
N ASP A 195 20.86 0.48 11.48
CA ASP A 195 22.22 0.79 11.89
C ASP A 195 23.11 -0.46 11.74
N PRO A 196 24.25 -0.39 11.02
CA PRO A 196 25.10 -1.56 10.78
C PRO A 196 25.77 -2.11 12.04
N LYS A 197 25.92 -1.31 13.11
CA LYS A 197 26.55 -1.72 14.37
C LYS A 197 25.53 -2.31 15.34
N THR A 198 24.39 -1.65 15.53
CA THR A 198 23.39 -2.02 16.56
C THR A 198 22.19 -2.78 16.00
N ASN A 199 21.97 -2.74 14.68
CA ASN A 199 20.77 -3.24 13.99
C ASN A 199 19.47 -2.53 14.40
N GLU A 200 19.54 -1.42 15.12
CA GLU A 200 18.39 -0.59 15.45
C GLU A 200 17.84 0.09 14.19
N LEU A 201 16.55 0.44 14.21
CA LEU A 201 15.94 1.18 13.10
C LEU A 201 16.48 2.61 13.08
N VAL A 202 16.84 3.09 11.89
CA VAL A 202 17.40 4.44 11.70
C VAL A 202 16.76 5.15 10.52
N ILE A 203 16.71 6.49 10.62
CA ILE A 203 16.36 7.36 9.51
C ILE A 203 17.66 7.84 8.85
N THR A 204 17.85 7.49 7.60
CA THR A 204 19.01 7.83 6.76
C THR A 204 18.72 9.00 5.82
N ARG A 205 17.46 9.23 5.44
CA ARG A 205 17.08 10.30 4.50
C ARG A 205 16.87 11.64 5.21
N PRO A 206 17.62 12.72 4.85
CA PRO A 206 17.50 14.03 5.49
C PRO A 206 16.09 14.63 5.40
N ALA A 207 15.43 14.49 4.25
CA ALA A 207 14.12 15.10 3.99
C ALA A 207 13.07 14.77 5.06
N LEU A 208 13.06 13.53 5.58
CA LEU A 208 12.14 13.13 6.65
C LEU A 208 12.46 13.84 7.98
N LYS A 209 13.75 13.93 8.34
CA LYS A 209 14.19 14.61 9.56
C LYS A 209 13.85 16.08 9.51
N GLU A 210 14.19 16.74 8.39
CA GLU A 210 13.92 18.15 8.15
C GLU A 210 12.41 18.45 8.16
N ALA A 211 11.57 17.56 7.63
CA ALA A 211 10.12 17.74 7.67
C ALA A 211 9.57 17.69 9.11
N PHE A 212 10.09 16.78 9.94
CA PHE A 212 9.75 16.73 11.37
C PHE A 212 10.24 17.98 12.11
N GLU A 213 11.48 18.42 11.85
CA GLU A 213 12.04 19.64 12.43
C GLU A 213 11.21 20.88 12.10
N ARG A 214 10.77 21.03 10.84
CA ARG A 214 9.86 22.13 10.43
C ARG A 214 8.49 22.08 11.11
N GLN A 215 8.06 20.90 11.56
CA GLN A 215 6.86 20.73 12.39
C GLN A 215 7.13 20.93 13.90
N GLY A 216 8.36 21.27 14.30
CA GLY A 216 8.75 21.38 15.71
C GLY A 216 8.84 20.03 16.42
N ARG A 217 9.02 18.93 15.68
CA ARG A 217 9.08 17.55 16.20
C ARG A 217 10.49 17.01 16.07
N ASP A 218 10.98 16.41 17.15
CA ASP A 218 12.27 15.73 17.16
C ASP A 218 12.07 14.24 16.80
N ILE A 219 12.42 13.87 15.57
CA ILE A 219 12.26 12.49 15.08
C ILE A 219 13.12 11.48 15.84
N THR A 220 14.20 11.91 16.52
CA THR A 220 15.06 11.01 17.30
C THR A 220 14.37 10.48 18.55
N LYS A 221 13.28 11.12 18.97
CA LYS A 221 12.42 10.68 20.08
C LYS A 221 11.30 9.73 19.66
N ALA A 222 11.23 9.37 18.38
CA ALA A 222 10.23 8.42 17.89
C ALA A 222 10.37 7.08 18.63
N SER A 223 9.25 6.56 19.12
CA SER A 223 9.20 5.25 19.75
C SER A 223 9.53 4.15 18.74
N ARG A 224 9.91 2.98 19.24
CA ARG A 224 10.11 1.79 18.38
C ARG A 224 8.86 1.44 17.56
N ALA A 225 7.67 1.71 18.08
CA ALA A 225 6.41 1.50 17.37
C ALA A 225 6.25 2.48 16.19
N GLU A 226 6.54 3.76 16.39
CA GLU A 226 6.52 4.76 15.31
C GLU A 226 7.59 4.48 14.26
N MET A 227 8.79 4.09 14.68
CA MET A 227 9.89 3.76 13.77
C MET A 227 9.55 2.63 12.79
N ARG A 228 8.63 1.72 13.14
CA ARG A 228 8.13 0.66 12.25
C ARG A 228 7.27 1.16 11.07
N SER A 229 6.89 2.43 11.09
CA SER A 229 6.29 3.14 9.95
C SER A 229 7.24 4.20 9.38
N LEU A 230 8.02 4.88 10.23
CA LEU A 230 8.90 5.98 9.79
C LEU A 230 10.03 5.52 8.87
N VAL A 231 10.55 4.30 9.02
CA VAL A 231 11.54 3.77 8.07
C VAL A 231 10.98 3.63 6.64
N CYS A 232 9.68 3.39 6.50
CA CYS A 232 8.97 3.38 5.21
C CYS A 232 8.73 4.82 4.72
N ALA A 233 8.38 5.73 5.64
CA ALA A 233 8.11 7.15 5.36
C ALA A 233 9.34 7.95 4.88
N GLN A 234 10.52 7.33 4.84
CA GLN A 234 11.69 7.90 4.17
C GLN A 234 11.51 8.03 2.65
N CYS A 235 10.64 7.18 2.08
CA CYS A 235 10.50 7.02 0.63
C CYS A 235 9.03 6.99 0.19
N HIS A 236 8.15 6.32 0.95
CA HIS A 236 6.73 6.11 0.61
C HIS A 236 5.86 7.31 1.03
N VAL A 237 6.17 8.45 0.42
CA VAL A 237 5.57 9.75 0.74
C VAL A 237 5.44 10.66 -0.49
N GLU A 238 4.49 11.58 -0.44
CA GLU A 238 4.48 12.77 -1.29
C GLU A 238 5.72 13.65 -1.07
N TYR A 239 6.28 14.17 -2.18
CA TYR A 239 7.43 15.05 -2.19
C TYR A 239 7.45 15.98 -3.40
N TYR A 240 8.22 17.07 -3.32
CA TYR A 240 8.59 17.87 -4.48
C TYR A 240 10.09 18.19 -4.49
N PHE A 241 10.54 18.76 -5.61
CA PHE A 241 11.90 19.25 -5.75
C PHE A 241 11.92 20.77 -5.58
N ALA A 242 12.63 21.25 -4.56
CA ALA A 242 12.80 22.67 -4.32
C ALA A 242 13.35 23.38 -5.58
N PRO A 243 12.72 24.49 -6.04
CA PRO A 243 13.20 25.24 -7.20
C PRO A 243 14.67 25.68 -7.03
N GLY A 244 15.44 25.62 -8.11
CA GLY A 244 16.87 25.97 -8.12
C GLY A 244 17.79 24.88 -7.57
N THR A 245 17.53 24.35 -6.38
CA THR A 245 18.42 23.37 -5.72
C THR A 245 18.09 21.91 -6.02
N LYS A 246 16.87 21.63 -6.50
CA LYS A 246 16.33 20.28 -6.69
C LYS A 246 16.31 19.43 -5.41
N LYS A 247 16.51 20.03 -4.23
CA LYS A 247 16.48 19.34 -2.95
C LYS A 247 15.13 18.62 -2.76
N LEU A 248 15.19 17.38 -2.28
CA LEU A 248 13.98 16.62 -1.93
C LEU A 248 13.32 17.24 -0.70
N VAL A 249 12.06 17.64 -0.82
CA VAL A 249 11.30 18.24 0.29
C VAL A 249 9.96 17.55 0.44
N PHE A 250 9.61 17.23 1.69
CA PHE A 250 8.27 16.77 2.04
C PHE A 250 7.40 17.97 2.43
N PRO A 251 6.29 18.25 1.72
CA PRO A 251 5.50 19.48 1.84
C PRO A 251 4.56 19.48 3.07
N TRP A 252 5.10 19.20 4.26
CA TRP A 252 4.31 18.87 5.46
C TRP A 252 4.14 20.02 6.46
N ASP A 253 4.59 21.22 6.10
CA ASP A 253 4.64 22.39 6.98
C ASP A 253 3.24 22.81 7.48
N LYS A 254 2.18 22.52 6.71
CA LYS A 254 0.77 22.72 7.12
C LYS A 254 0.09 21.47 7.65
N GLY A 255 0.83 20.36 7.77
CA GLY A 255 0.33 19.03 8.06
C GLY A 255 0.44 18.08 6.87
N VAL A 256 0.01 16.83 7.08
CA VAL A 256 0.30 15.71 6.18
C VAL A 256 -0.89 15.27 5.34
N LYS A 257 -2.08 15.85 5.55
CA LYS A 257 -3.28 15.53 4.77
C LYS A 257 -3.23 16.18 3.39
N ALA A 258 -3.92 15.60 2.41
CA ALA A 258 -3.92 16.10 1.03
C ALA A 258 -4.35 17.59 0.93
N ASP A 259 -5.33 18.03 1.72
CA ASP A 259 -5.78 19.44 1.75
C ASP A 259 -4.71 20.38 2.33
N GLN A 260 -3.98 19.91 3.34
CA GLN A 260 -2.93 20.66 4.02
C GLN A 260 -1.72 20.82 3.11
N ILE A 261 -1.33 19.74 2.43
CA ILE A 261 -0.26 19.74 1.43
C ILE A 261 -0.64 20.64 0.24
N TYR A 262 -1.89 20.55 -0.25
CA TYR A 262 -2.38 21.47 -1.28
C TYR A 262 -2.25 22.93 -0.83
N SER A 263 -2.71 23.24 0.39
CA SER A 263 -2.63 24.58 0.97
C SER A 263 -1.19 25.08 1.14
N TYR A 264 -0.22 24.17 1.33
CA TYR A 264 1.20 24.50 1.36
C TYR A 264 1.68 24.89 -0.03
N TYR A 265 1.38 24.08 -1.05
CA TYR A 265 1.77 24.38 -2.43
C TYR A 265 1.17 25.69 -2.95
N GLU A 266 -0.06 26.02 -2.55
CA GLU A 266 -0.68 27.32 -2.87
C GLU A 266 0.06 28.48 -2.20
N GLU A 267 0.48 28.35 -0.93
CA GLU A 267 1.21 29.40 -0.22
C GLU A 267 2.55 29.72 -0.87
N ILE A 268 3.27 28.70 -1.33
CA ILE A 268 4.56 28.88 -2.00
C ILE A 268 4.43 29.12 -3.51
N ASN A 269 3.21 29.23 -4.04
CA ASN A 269 2.89 29.36 -5.47
C ASN A 269 3.63 28.34 -6.36
N PHE A 270 3.71 27.09 -5.90
CA PHE A 270 4.47 26.04 -6.58
C PHE A 270 3.67 25.36 -7.70
N SER A 271 4.36 24.95 -8.76
CA SER A 271 3.79 24.06 -9.77
C SER A 271 4.86 23.15 -10.34
N ASP A 272 4.49 21.90 -10.59
CA ASP A 272 5.37 20.91 -11.22
C ASP A 272 5.43 21.09 -12.73
N TRP A 273 4.29 21.40 -13.36
CA TRP A 273 4.20 21.72 -14.78
C TRP A 273 2.97 22.55 -15.10
N THR A 274 2.90 23.06 -16.32
CA THR A 274 1.69 23.66 -16.88
C THR A 274 1.07 22.69 -17.88
N HIS A 275 -0.20 22.32 -17.66
CA HIS A 275 -0.92 21.44 -18.57
C HIS A 275 -1.06 22.10 -19.96
N PRO A 276 -0.70 21.44 -21.06
CA PRO A 276 -0.65 22.06 -22.39
C PRO A 276 -2.03 22.44 -22.91
N ASP A 277 -3.08 21.67 -22.61
CA ASP A 277 -4.43 21.94 -23.14
C ASP A 277 -5.19 22.98 -22.31
N SER A 278 -5.29 22.79 -20.99
CA SER A 278 -6.02 23.71 -20.09
C SER A 278 -5.20 24.92 -19.63
N LYS A 279 -3.89 24.95 -19.90
CA LYS A 279 -2.93 25.96 -19.39
C LYS A 279 -2.91 26.09 -17.86
N THR A 280 -3.39 25.06 -17.16
CA THR A 280 -3.43 25.07 -15.70
C THR A 280 -2.05 24.77 -15.13
N PRO A 281 -1.52 25.56 -14.19
CA PRO A 281 -0.36 25.15 -13.40
C PRO A 281 -0.78 24.00 -12.49
N LEU A 282 -0.16 22.83 -12.61
CA LEU A 282 -0.55 21.61 -11.90
C LEU A 282 0.49 21.17 -10.88
N LEU A 283 0.05 20.26 -10.00
CA LEU A 283 0.84 19.54 -9.02
C LEU A 283 0.83 18.07 -9.38
N LYS A 284 1.94 17.37 -9.15
CA LYS A 284 2.01 15.91 -9.25
C LYS A 284 2.05 15.36 -7.84
N ALA A 285 1.17 14.43 -7.50
CA ALA A 285 1.31 13.64 -6.29
C ALA A 285 2.21 12.41 -6.55
N GLN A 286 3.01 11.96 -5.60
CA GLN A 286 3.80 10.74 -5.70
C GLN A 286 3.64 9.90 -4.44
N HIS A 287 3.12 8.68 -4.61
CA HIS A 287 3.04 7.64 -3.57
C HIS A 287 2.86 8.16 -2.13
N PRO A 288 1.77 8.90 -1.82
CA PRO A 288 1.51 9.43 -0.49
C PRO A 288 1.01 8.35 0.48
N ASP A 289 1.68 7.19 0.50
CA ASP A 289 1.23 5.98 1.20
C ASP A 289 1.19 6.24 2.72
N TRP A 290 2.27 6.80 3.28
CA TRP A 290 2.31 7.11 4.71
C TRP A 290 1.31 8.21 5.08
N GLN A 291 1.14 9.23 4.23
CA GLN A 291 0.20 10.32 4.49
C GLN A 291 -1.25 9.88 4.44
N LEU A 292 -1.66 9.09 3.43
CA LEU A 292 -3.01 8.55 3.37
C LEU A 292 -3.28 7.63 4.57
N PHE A 293 -2.29 6.83 4.97
CA PHE A 293 -2.37 5.98 6.16
C PHE A 293 -2.56 6.75 7.48
N GLN A 294 -2.06 7.98 7.61
CA GLN A 294 -2.23 8.78 8.83
C GLN A 294 -3.72 9.04 9.11
N GLY A 295 -4.14 8.93 10.38
CA GLY A 295 -5.54 9.09 10.79
C GLY A 295 -6.49 8.05 10.19
N SER A 296 -5.96 6.90 9.76
CA SER A 296 -6.77 5.73 9.42
C SER A 296 -7.16 4.96 10.68
N THR A 297 -8.18 4.11 10.59
CA THR A 297 -8.54 3.19 11.69
C THR A 297 -7.34 2.35 12.15
N HIS A 298 -6.49 1.88 11.23
CA HIS A 298 -5.32 1.10 11.61
C HIS A 298 -4.27 1.97 12.33
N GLN A 299 -3.94 3.13 11.79
CA GLN A 299 -2.92 4.01 12.39
C GLN A 299 -3.36 4.56 13.75
N GLU A 300 -4.63 4.98 13.90
CA GLU A 300 -5.19 5.46 15.17
C GLU A 300 -5.24 4.37 16.25
N ASN A 301 -5.18 3.10 15.85
CA ASN A 301 -5.09 1.95 16.74
C ASN A 301 -3.65 1.39 16.84
N ASN A 302 -2.64 2.22 16.60
CA ASN A 302 -1.21 1.91 16.74
C ASN A 302 -0.69 0.76 15.85
N VAL A 303 -1.38 0.44 14.76
CA VAL A 303 -0.85 -0.46 13.73
C VAL A 303 0.19 0.31 12.92
N SER A 304 1.30 -0.35 12.60
CA SER A 304 2.41 0.17 11.81
C SER A 304 2.46 -0.44 10.41
N CYS A 305 3.19 0.19 9.49
CA CYS A 305 3.44 -0.37 8.16
C CYS A 305 4.00 -1.80 8.25
N ALA A 306 4.95 -2.01 9.17
CA ALA A 306 5.60 -3.29 9.38
C ALA A 306 4.67 -4.38 9.96
N ASP A 307 3.53 -4.06 10.57
CA ASP A 307 2.61 -5.09 11.05
C ASP A 307 1.94 -5.83 9.89
N CYS A 308 1.64 -5.11 8.80
CA CYS A 308 1.01 -5.68 7.61
C CYS A 308 2.03 -6.14 6.57
N HIS A 309 3.07 -5.34 6.30
CA HIS A 309 4.02 -5.58 5.20
C HIS A 309 5.30 -6.30 5.64
N MET A 310 5.55 -6.41 6.94
CA MET A 310 6.68 -7.15 7.50
C MET A 310 6.21 -8.07 8.64
N PRO A 311 5.17 -8.91 8.40
CA PRO A 311 4.59 -9.70 9.46
C PRO A 311 5.64 -10.63 10.06
N TYR A 312 5.43 -10.99 11.32
CA TYR A 312 6.31 -11.97 11.95
C TYR A 312 6.06 -13.36 11.38
N VAL A 313 7.10 -14.01 10.87
CA VAL A 313 7.05 -15.36 10.29
C VAL A 313 8.00 -16.30 11.01
N ARG A 314 7.69 -17.60 11.00
CA ARG A 314 8.57 -18.65 11.54
C ARG A 314 9.47 -19.23 10.46
N VAL A 315 10.77 -19.30 10.74
CA VAL A 315 11.78 -19.97 9.90
C VAL A 315 12.54 -20.94 10.79
N GLY A 316 12.34 -22.25 10.58
CA GLY A 316 12.81 -23.27 11.51
C GLY A 316 12.29 -23.04 12.93
N SER A 317 13.21 -22.88 13.89
CA SER A 317 12.91 -22.55 15.29
C SER A 317 12.86 -21.05 15.60
N SER A 318 13.24 -20.19 14.64
CA SER A 318 13.34 -18.74 14.83
C SER A 318 12.06 -18.03 14.37
N LYS A 319 11.77 -16.89 15.01
CA LYS A 319 10.75 -15.92 14.60
C LYS A 319 11.46 -14.68 14.07
N ILE A 320 11.17 -14.27 12.85
CA ILE A 320 11.76 -13.10 12.20
C ILE A 320 10.68 -12.12 11.75
N SER A 321 11.03 -10.86 11.52
CA SER A 321 10.19 -9.97 10.73
C SER A 321 10.40 -10.29 9.25
N SER A 322 9.34 -10.64 8.52
CA SER A 322 9.44 -10.85 7.08
C SER A 322 9.98 -9.59 6.41
N HIS A 323 10.99 -9.75 5.56
CA HIS A 323 11.51 -8.71 4.67
C HIS A 323 11.00 -8.87 3.24
N TRP A 324 9.97 -9.69 3.05
CA TRP A 324 9.25 -9.76 1.78
C TRP A 324 8.19 -8.66 1.72
N TRP A 325 8.62 -7.48 1.27
CA TRP A 325 7.83 -6.26 1.20
C TRP A 325 6.97 -6.27 -0.04
N THR A 326 5.84 -6.97 0.06
CA THR A 326 4.87 -7.12 -1.02
C THR A 326 3.47 -6.79 -0.54
N SER A 327 2.48 -6.97 -1.43
CA SER A 327 1.06 -6.87 -1.08
C SER A 327 0.71 -7.86 0.04
N PRO A 328 0.15 -7.42 1.19
CA PRO A 328 -0.28 -8.29 2.29
C PRO A 328 -1.32 -9.35 1.87
N LEU A 329 -2.03 -9.14 0.76
CA LEU A 329 -2.90 -10.15 0.13
C LEU A 329 -2.18 -11.47 -0.22
N LYS A 330 -0.85 -11.52 -0.19
CA LYS A 330 -0.05 -12.74 -0.41
C LYS A 330 0.27 -13.49 0.89
N GLN A 331 0.07 -12.85 2.05
CA GLN A 331 0.41 -13.36 3.37
C GLN A 331 -0.69 -13.02 4.40
N ILE A 332 -1.97 -13.17 4.03
CA ILE A 332 -3.11 -12.68 4.83
C ILE A 332 -3.11 -13.26 6.25
N SER A 333 -2.83 -14.56 6.41
CA SER A 333 -2.72 -15.17 7.75
C SER A 333 -1.70 -14.43 8.62
N ASP A 334 -0.50 -14.19 8.11
CA ASP A 334 0.59 -13.60 8.91
C ASP A 334 0.38 -12.10 9.13
N SER A 335 -0.09 -11.39 8.09
CA SER A 335 -0.34 -9.93 8.12
C SER A 335 -1.59 -9.53 8.89
N CYS A 336 -2.65 -10.33 8.84
CA CYS A 336 -3.97 -9.96 9.37
C CYS A 336 -4.43 -10.89 10.50
N GLY A 337 -4.10 -12.18 10.45
CA GLY A 337 -4.58 -13.21 11.38
C GLY A 337 -4.10 -13.05 12.82
N THR A 338 -3.08 -12.22 13.05
CA THR A 338 -2.63 -11.85 14.41
C THR A 338 -3.70 -11.03 15.16
N CYS A 339 -4.49 -10.23 14.44
CA CYS A 339 -5.48 -9.32 15.02
C CYS A 339 -6.92 -9.70 14.65
N HIS A 340 -7.13 -10.26 13.46
CA HIS A 340 -8.44 -10.61 12.92
C HIS A 340 -8.70 -12.12 13.04
N ARG A 341 -9.88 -12.48 13.58
CA ARG A 341 -10.30 -13.88 13.78
C ARG A 341 -11.09 -14.45 12.59
N GLN A 342 -11.41 -13.61 11.61
CA GLN A 342 -12.13 -14.01 10.40
C GLN A 342 -11.22 -14.84 9.47
N SER A 343 -11.82 -15.63 8.60
CA SER A 343 -11.09 -16.40 7.58
C SER A 343 -10.32 -15.50 6.61
N GLU A 344 -9.22 -16.00 6.04
CA GLU A 344 -8.46 -15.29 5.02
C GLU A 344 -9.32 -14.83 3.83
N ASP A 345 -10.22 -15.68 3.33
CA ASP A 345 -11.10 -15.35 2.21
C ASP A 345 -12.01 -14.17 2.53
N TYR A 346 -12.64 -14.17 3.71
CA TYR A 346 -13.42 -13.02 4.18
C TYR A 346 -12.58 -11.73 4.22
N LEU A 347 -11.38 -11.78 4.79
CA LEU A 347 -10.51 -10.60 4.88
C LEU A 347 -10.11 -10.10 3.50
N LYS A 348 -9.73 -11.01 2.61
CA LYS A 348 -9.42 -10.71 1.20
C LYS A 348 -10.61 -10.05 0.51
N ASP A 349 -11.82 -10.60 0.67
CA ASP A 349 -13.03 -10.04 0.08
C ASP A 349 -13.35 -8.66 0.63
N ARG A 350 -13.12 -8.39 1.92
CA ARG A 350 -13.27 -7.05 2.49
C ARG A 350 -12.26 -6.05 1.94
N ILE A 351 -11.01 -6.46 1.72
CA ILE A 351 -9.98 -5.62 1.11
C ILE A 351 -10.39 -5.29 -0.34
N LEU A 352 -10.72 -6.30 -1.14
CA LEU A 352 -11.13 -6.12 -2.53
C LEU A 352 -12.44 -5.34 -2.65
N TYR A 353 -13.39 -5.51 -1.72
CA TYR A 353 -14.63 -4.73 -1.65
C TYR A 353 -14.35 -3.24 -1.55
N THR A 354 -13.37 -2.86 -0.74
CA THR A 354 -12.91 -1.47 -0.58
C THR A 354 -12.19 -0.99 -1.84
N GLN A 355 -11.17 -1.72 -2.29
CA GLN A 355 -10.38 -1.32 -3.46
C GLN A 355 -11.23 -1.13 -4.72
N ARG A 356 -12.20 -2.02 -4.97
CA ARG A 356 -13.12 -1.90 -6.11
C ARG A 356 -13.97 -0.63 -6.07
N ARG A 357 -14.42 -0.20 -4.89
CA ARG A 357 -15.21 1.04 -4.72
C ARG A 357 -14.38 2.29 -4.88
N VAL A 358 -13.18 2.29 -4.29
CA VAL A 358 -12.24 3.39 -4.44
C VAL A 358 -11.85 3.52 -5.91
N TYR A 359 -11.50 2.41 -6.57
CA TYR A 359 -11.15 2.40 -7.99
C TYR A 359 -12.30 2.90 -8.88
N ASP A 360 -13.54 2.46 -8.65
CA ASP A 360 -14.72 2.97 -9.38
C ASP A 360 -14.87 4.48 -9.24
N GLN A 361 -14.76 5.01 -8.02
CA GLN A 361 -14.83 6.45 -7.78
C GLN A 361 -13.63 7.20 -8.37
N MET A 362 -12.45 6.59 -8.38
CA MET A 362 -11.24 7.16 -8.97
C MET A 362 -11.40 7.30 -10.48
N LYS A 363 -11.94 6.29 -11.17
CA LYS A 363 -12.20 6.38 -12.62
C LYS A 363 -13.21 7.49 -12.95
N LYS A 364 -14.24 7.67 -12.12
CA LYS A 364 -15.22 8.76 -12.27
C LYS A 364 -14.59 10.14 -12.03
N ALA A 365 -13.73 10.25 -11.02
CA ALA A 365 -12.96 11.47 -10.75
C ALA A 365 -12.03 11.83 -11.92
N GLU A 366 -11.26 10.87 -12.44
CA GLU A 366 -10.41 11.09 -13.61
C GLU A 366 -11.21 11.50 -14.85
N GLN A 367 -12.37 10.87 -15.08
CA GLN A 367 -13.25 11.25 -16.19
C GLN A 367 -13.76 12.69 -16.02
N ALA A 368 -14.13 13.08 -14.80
CA ALA A 368 -14.56 14.44 -14.51
C ALA A 368 -13.43 15.47 -14.74
N VAL A 369 -12.21 15.16 -14.27
CA VAL A 369 -11.01 15.99 -14.45
C VAL A 369 -10.64 16.11 -15.93
N ALA A 370 -10.65 15.02 -16.68
CA ALA A 370 -10.45 15.05 -18.14
C ALA A 370 -11.49 15.93 -18.84
N GLY A 371 -12.75 15.88 -18.39
CA GLY A 371 -13.81 16.77 -18.84
C GLY A 371 -13.52 18.24 -18.55
N ALA A 372 -12.99 18.56 -17.36
CA ALA A 372 -12.57 19.92 -16.99
C ALA A 372 -11.43 20.42 -17.89
N ILE A 373 -10.40 19.58 -18.12
CA ILE A 373 -9.30 19.88 -19.05
C ILE A 373 -9.85 20.23 -20.43
N ALA A 374 -10.73 19.39 -20.98
CA ALA A 374 -11.32 19.61 -22.29
C ALA A 374 -12.17 20.89 -22.35
N SER A 375 -13.00 21.15 -21.33
CA SER A 375 -13.83 22.36 -21.27
C SER A 375 -12.99 23.64 -21.20
N ILE A 376 -11.94 23.66 -20.37
CA ILE A 376 -11.02 24.82 -20.30
C ILE A 376 -10.30 25.00 -21.63
N GLY A 377 -9.74 23.92 -22.20
CA GLY A 377 -8.99 23.98 -23.44
C GLY A 377 -9.82 24.46 -24.64
N GLU A 378 -11.08 24.02 -24.73
CA GLU A 378 -11.98 24.46 -25.79
C GLU A 378 -12.41 25.92 -25.63
N THR A 379 -12.88 26.30 -24.44
CA THR A 379 -13.37 27.66 -24.19
C THR A 379 -12.27 28.71 -24.26
N SER A 380 -11.03 28.34 -23.90
CA SER A 380 -9.85 29.21 -24.05
C SER A 380 -9.50 29.56 -25.50
N LYS A 381 -10.05 28.88 -26.51
CA LYS A 381 -9.84 29.22 -27.92
C LYS A 381 -10.67 30.42 -28.37
N ASN A 382 -11.73 30.77 -27.64
CA ASN A 382 -12.57 31.91 -27.95
C ASN A 382 -11.88 33.22 -27.51
N PRO A 383 -11.55 34.15 -28.42
CA PRO A 383 -10.90 35.41 -28.06
C PRO A 383 -11.74 36.32 -27.15
N ALA A 384 -13.07 36.12 -27.13
CA ALA A 384 -13.99 36.85 -26.27
C ALA A 384 -14.24 36.17 -24.91
N ALA A 385 -13.54 35.06 -24.61
CA ALA A 385 -13.71 34.36 -23.35
C ALA A 385 -13.31 35.26 -22.16
N ASN A 386 -14.12 35.25 -21.11
CA ASN A 386 -13.83 35.94 -19.87
C ASN A 386 -12.64 35.26 -19.16
N VAL A 387 -11.49 35.95 -19.15
CA VAL A 387 -10.24 35.46 -18.57
C VAL A 387 -10.37 35.13 -17.09
N ALA A 388 -11.08 35.94 -16.30
CA ALA A 388 -11.25 35.69 -14.87
C ALA A 388 -12.01 34.37 -14.61
N LYS A 389 -13.01 34.05 -15.44
CA LYS A 389 -13.75 32.78 -15.34
C LYS A 389 -12.92 31.58 -15.76
N LEU A 390 -12.06 31.74 -16.78
CA LEU A 390 -11.09 30.70 -17.13
C LEU A 390 -10.08 30.47 -15.99
N ASP A 391 -9.63 31.52 -15.31
CA ASP A 391 -8.69 31.38 -14.19
C ASP A 391 -9.35 30.73 -12.97
N GLU A 392 -10.61 31.04 -12.67
CA GLU A 392 -11.43 30.30 -11.70
C GLU A 392 -11.53 28.81 -12.09
N ALA A 393 -11.81 28.51 -13.35
CA ALA A 393 -11.89 27.13 -13.84
C ALA A 393 -10.55 26.38 -13.67
N ARG A 394 -9.43 27.03 -13.99
CA ARG A 394 -8.08 26.46 -13.83
C ARG A 394 -7.73 26.16 -12.38
N LYS A 395 -8.08 27.05 -11.44
CA LYS A 395 -7.88 26.81 -9.99
C LYS A 395 -8.65 25.58 -9.51
N LEU A 396 -9.92 25.47 -9.90
CA LEU A 396 -10.76 24.31 -9.56
C LEU A 396 -10.22 23.02 -10.19
N HIS A 397 -9.79 23.08 -11.46
CA HIS A 397 -9.16 21.95 -12.13
C HIS A 397 -7.87 21.50 -11.43
N ARG A 398 -7.00 22.46 -11.05
CA ARG A 398 -5.76 22.17 -10.32
C ARG A 398 -6.01 21.38 -9.04
N GLN A 399 -6.95 21.85 -8.21
CA GLN A 399 -7.30 21.18 -6.96
C GLN A 399 -7.99 19.83 -7.20
N ALA A 400 -8.89 19.75 -8.18
CA ALA A 400 -9.55 18.51 -8.56
C ALA A 400 -8.54 17.43 -8.99
N GLN A 401 -7.58 17.81 -9.85
CA GLN A 401 -6.54 16.90 -10.32
C GLN A 401 -5.61 16.49 -9.18
N TRP A 402 -5.22 17.41 -8.29
CA TRP A 402 -4.43 17.09 -7.11
C TRP A 402 -5.06 15.95 -6.29
N TYR A 403 -6.37 16.01 -6.00
CA TYR A 403 -7.03 14.98 -5.18
C TYR A 403 -7.16 13.62 -5.86
N VAL A 404 -7.47 13.57 -7.16
CA VAL A 404 -7.51 12.28 -7.87
C VAL A 404 -6.12 11.69 -8.04
N ASP A 405 -5.11 12.53 -8.30
CA ASP A 405 -3.72 12.09 -8.44
C ASP A 405 -3.15 11.59 -7.11
N TYR A 406 -3.53 12.23 -5.99
CA TYR A 406 -3.15 11.79 -4.64
C TYR A 406 -3.58 10.34 -4.38
N ILE A 407 -4.80 9.95 -4.79
CA ILE A 407 -5.30 8.58 -4.63
C ILE A 407 -4.77 7.66 -5.73
N SER A 408 -4.68 8.11 -6.98
CA SER A 408 -4.14 7.31 -8.09
C SER A 408 -2.67 6.96 -7.91
N SER A 409 -1.90 7.83 -7.23
CA SER A 409 -0.48 7.63 -6.98
C SER A 409 -0.22 6.83 -5.70
N GLU A 410 -1.21 6.65 -4.82
CA GLU A 410 -1.12 5.86 -3.59
C GLU A 410 -1.34 4.37 -3.85
N ASN A 411 -0.55 3.51 -3.22
CA ASN A 411 -0.39 2.11 -3.64
C ASN A 411 -1.39 1.12 -3.04
N SER A 412 -2.20 1.51 -2.06
CA SER A 412 -3.16 0.61 -1.42
C SER A 412 -4.50 0.51 -2.14
N MET A 413 -4.71 1.37 -3.14
CA MET A 413 -6.02 1.62 -3.76
C MET A 413 -7.07 1.94 -2.68
N GLY A 414 -6.69 2.85 -1.77
CA GLY A 414 -7.51 3.38 -0.68
C GLY A 414 -7.70 2.45 0.52
N PHE A 415 -7.16 1.23 0.55
CA PHE A 415 -7.27 0.36 1.73
C PHE A 415 -6.62 0.95 2.98
N HIS A 416 -5.55 1.73 2.84
CA HIS A 416 -4.89 2.38 3.97
C HIS A 416 -5.82 3.36 4.70
N ASN A 417 -6.67 4.10 3.99
CA ASN A 417 -7.69 4.96 4.59
C ASN A 417 -8.90 5.15 3.65
N PRO A 418 -9.88 4.21 3.69
CA PRO A 418 -10.94 4.15 2.70
C PRO A 418 -11.86 5.36 2.69
N GLN A 419 -12.21 5.86 3.88
CA GLN A 419 -13.10 7.00 4.05
C GLN A 419 -12.46 8.28 3.50
N GLU A 420 -11.18 8.49 3.80
CA GLU A 420 -10.45 9.65 3.29
C GLU A 420 -10.25 9.56 1.77
N ALA A 421 -9.92 8.38 1.24
CA ALA A 421 -9.82 8.17 -0.20
C ALA A 421 -11.14 8.52 -0.92
N LEU A 422 -12.27 8.03 -0.43
CA LEU A 422 -13.58 8.34 -1.01
C LEU A 422 -13.96 9.82 -0.86
N ARG A 423 -13.60 10.47 0.26
CA ARG A 423 -13.82 11.91 0.45
C ARG A 423 -13.06 12.73 -0.60
N LEU A 424 -11.77 12.46 -0.78
CA LEU A 424 -10.91 13.15 -1.75
C LEU A 424 -11.40 12.94 -3.19
N LEU A 425 -11.83 11.71 -3.53
CA LEU A 425 -12.38 11.41 -4.86
C LEU A 425 -13.73 12.08 -5.11
N SER A 426 -14.60 12.14 -4.10
CA SER A 426 -15.86 12.88 -4.19
C SER A 426 -15.61 14.38 -4.39
N GLU A 427 -14.66 14.94 -3.65
CA GLU A 427 -14.30 16.35 -3.75
C GLU A 427 -13.66 16.67 -5.11
N SER A 428 -12.79 15.79 -5.61
CA SER A 428 -12.25 15.88 -6.97
C SER A 428 -13.35 15.95 -8.03
N GLN A 429 -14.35 15.07 -7.95
CA GLN A 429 -15.50 15.07 -8.88
C GLN A 429 -16.30 16.38 -8.81
N ARG A 430 -16.58 16.87 -7.60
CA ARG A 430 -17.29 18.14 -7.38
C ARG A 430 -16.54 19.32 -8.00
N LEU A 431 -15.25 19.47 -7.65
CA LEU A 431 -14.40 20.56 -8.14
C LEU A 431 -14.21 20.51 -9.65
N ALA A 432 -14.05 19.32 -10.24
CA ALA A 432 -13.97 19.16 -11.69
C ALA A 432 -15.29 19.53 -12.38
N GLY A 433 -16.44 19.20 -11.78
CA GLY A 433 -17.75 19.63 -12.25
C GLY A 433 -17.90 21.15 -12.25
N GLU A 434 -17.53 21.81 -11.15
CA GLU A 434 -17.54 23.27 -11.05
C GLU A 434 -16.55 23.93 -12.02
N SER A 435 -15.37 23.35 -12.21
CA SER A 435 -14.39 23.81 -13.19
C SER A 435 -14.98 23.84 -14.60
N ARG A 436 -15.72 22.79 -15.00
CA ARG A 436 -16.41 22.75 -16.29
C ARG A 436 -17.46 23.85 -16.42
N VAL A 437 -18.24 24.09 -15.36
CA VAL A 437 -19.22 25.18 -15.34
C VAL A 437 -18.53 26.53 -15.51
N ARG A 438 -17.47 26.83 -14.75
CA ARG A 438 -16.72 28.09 -14.87
C ARG A 438 -16.09 28.28 -16.25
N ALA A 439 -15.59 27.20 -16.86
CA ALA A 439 -15.10 27.22 -18.22
C ALA A 439 -16.22 27.62 -19.21
N LEU A 440 -17.41 27.03 -19.11
CA LEU A 440 -18.55 27.37 -19.98
C LEU A 440 -19.06 28.80 -19.74
N GLU A 441 -19.12 29.26 -18.50
CA GLU A 441 -19.45 30.65 -18.15
C GLU A 441 -18.48 31.66 -18.76
N SER A 442 -17.23 31.25 -19.06
CA SER A 442 -16.28 32.16 -19.71
C SER A 442 -16.72 32.57 -21.12
N VAL A 443 -17.52 31.76 -21.81
CA VAL A 443 -18.00 32.03 -23.19
C VAL A 443 -19.51 32.27 -23.26
N SER A 444 -20.22 32.16 -22.14
CA SER A 444 -21.67 32.34 -22.03
C SER A 444 -22.00 33.68 -21.37
N ALA A 445 -23.09 34.32 -21.79
CA ALA A 445 -23.65 35.49 -21.09
C ALA A 445 -24.45 35.10 -19.83
N VAL A 446 -24.75 33.81 -19.64
CA VAL A 446 -25.54 33.29 -18.51
C VAL A 446 -24.61 32.65 -17.50
N SER A 447 -24.64 33.16 -16.27
CA SER A 447 -24.02 32.51 -15.11
C SER A 447 -25.05 31.65 -14.37
N LEU A 448 -24.65 30.44 -13.99
CA LEU A 448 -25.46 29.58 -13.15
C LEU A 448 -25.34 30.02 -11.69
N PRO A 449 -26.41 29.88 -10.88
CA PRO A 449 -26.30 30.13 -9.46
C PRO A 449 -25.23 29.20 -8.85
N PRO A 450 -24.46 29.69 -7.86
CA PRO A 450 -23.49 28.84 -7.17
C PRO A 450 -24.21 27.65 -6.53
N LEU A 451 -23.52 26.51 -6.43
CA LEU A 451 -24.04 25.40 -5.64
C LEU A 451 -24.25 25.88 -4.20
N PRO A 452 -25.38 25.55 -3.57
CA PRO A 452 -25.58 25.87 -2.15
C PRO A 452 -24.45 25.25 -1.33
N ASN A 453 -23.90 26.01 -0.38
CA ASN A 453 -22.95 25.43 0.57
C ASN A 453 -23.65 24.32 1.35
N PRO A 454 -23.06 23.12 1.45
CA PRO A 454 -23.54 22.09 2.34
C PRO A 454 -23.12 22.48 3.77
N GLU A 455 -23.68 23.55 4.32
CA GLU A 455 -23.64 23.73 5.77
C GLU A 455 -24.64 22.74 6.35
N PRO A 456 -24.20 21.69 7.07
CA PRO A 456 -25.14 20.88 7.82
C PRO A 456 -25.69 21.79 8.93
N GLN A 457 -26.94 22.23 8.78
CA GLN A 457 -27.76 22.48 9.95
C GLN A 457 -27.97 21.12 10.60
N MET A 458 -27.02 20.70 11.45
CA MET A 458 -27.33 19.67 12.44
C MET A 458 -28.42 20.27 13.32
N ILE A 459 -29.68 19.95 13.00
CA ILE A 459 -30.80 20.20 13.89
C ILE A 459 -30.55 19.30 15.08
N THR A 460 -29.86 19.82 16.09
CA THR A 460 -29.83 19.19 17.40
C THR A 460 -31.27 19.10 17.88
N THR A 461 -31.81 17.90 17.93
CA THR A 461 -33.11 17.68 18.56
C THR A 461 -32.92 17.76 20.07
N GLU A 462 -33.98 18.03 20.84
CA GLU A 462 -33.86 17.96 22.31
C GLU A 462 -33.45 16.56 22.80
N GLU A 463 -33.69 15.51 22.02
CA GLU A 463 -33.23 14.14 22.32
C GLU A 463 -31.69 14.04 22.38
N ASP A 464 -30.98 14.82 21.56
CA ASP A 464 -29.50 14.87 21.52
C ASP A 464 -28.88 15.57 22.74
N LYS A 465 -29.69 16.26 23.56
CA LYS A 465 -29.26 16.96 24.78
C LYS A 465 -29.43 16.12 26.05
N SER A 466 -29.83 14.85 25.93
CA SER A 466 -29.96 13.98 27.10
C SER A 466 -28.62 13.87 27.85
N PRO A 467 -28.58 14.02 29.18
CA PRO A 467 -27.33 13.88 29.92
C PRO A 467 -26.80 12.46 29.73
N LYS A 468 -25.51 12.35 29.37
CA LYS A 468 -24.79 11.08 29.45
C LYS A 468 -24.97 10.53 30.88
N LYS A 469 -25.64 9.38 31.00
CA LYS A 469 -25.70 8.60 32.24
C LYS A 469 -24.33 8.01 32.57
#